data_AF-A0A7I0JT36-F1
#
_entry.id   AF-A0A7I0JT36-F1
#
_cell.length_a   1.000
_cell.length_b   1.000
_cell.length_c   1.000
_cell.angle_alpha   90.00
_cell.angle_beta   90.00
_cell.angle_gamma   90.00
#
_symmetry.space_group_name_H-M   'P 1'
#
loop_
_entity.id
_entity.type
_entity.pdbx_description
1 polymer ?
#
loop_
_entity_poly.entity_id
_entity_poly.type
_entity_poly.pdbx_seq_one_letter_code
_entity_poly.pdbx_strand_id
1 'polypeptide(L)' 'MKYALSTLAGAVALTASLVAAPALAENAGIIVYNAQHESLAKEWAAGFTKETGIKVTLRNGGDSD' A
#
# COMPACT_ATOMS: atom_id res chain seq x y z
N MET A 1 6.99 27.42 37.80
CA MET A 1 8.02 26.96 36.83
C MET A 1 7.87 25.47 36.46
N LYS A 2 7.94 24.55 37.43
CA LYS A 2 7.96 23.08 37.18
C LYS A 2 6.71 22.55 36.47
N TYR A 3 5.53 22.99 36.91
CA TYR A 3 4.23 22.58 36.35
C TYR A 3 4.01 23.11 34.93
N ALA A 4 4.49 24.33 34.63
CA ALA A 4 4.42 24.93 33.29
C ALA A 4 5.31 24.20 32.28
N LEU A 5 6.45 23.67 32.75
CA LEU A 5 7.35 22.86 31.93
C LEU A 5 6.74 21.49 31.59
N SER A 6 6.06 20.85 32.55
CA SER A 6 5.37 19.56 32.34
C SER A 6 4.15 19.67 31.42
N THR A 7 3.37 20.75 31.52
CA THR A 7 2.25 20.99 30.60
C THR A 7 2.72 21.28 29.18
N LEU A 8 3.86 21.98 29.02
CA LEU A 8 4.46 22.25 27.72
C LEU A 8 5.01 20.97 27.08
N ALA A 9 5.67 20.10 27.86
CA ALA A 9 6.15 18.81 27.38
C ALA A 9 5.01 17.87 26.93
N GLY A 10 3.91 17.84 27.68
CA GLY A 10 2.71 17.08 27.31
C GLY A 10 2.04 17.60 26.04
N ALA A 11 1.94 18.92 25.87
CA ALA A 11 1.38 19.53 24.67
C ALA A 11 2.21 19.24 23.42
N VAL A 12 3.55 19.30 23.52
CA VAL A 12 4.46 18.97 22.40
C VAL A 12 4.34 17.49 21.99
N ALA A 13 4.28 16.57 22.95
CA ALA A 13 4.11 15.13 22.68
C ALA A 13 2.78 14.82 21.98
N LEU A 14 1.68 15.49 22.39
CA LEU A 14 0.39 15.35 21.74
C LEU A 14 0.45 15.86 20.28
N THR A 15 1.04 17.03 20.04
CA THR A 15 1.16 17.58 18.67
C THR A 15 2.04 16.72 17.77
N ALA A 16 3.08 16.07 18.29
CA ALA A 16 3.94 15.17 17.50
C ALA A 16 3.20 13.91 17.02
N SER A 17 2.27 13.38 17.84
CA SER A 17 1.46 12.22 17.44
C SER A 17 0.44 12.50 16.34
N LEU A 18 0.07 13.78 16.14
CA LEU A 18 -0.80 14.21 15.04
C LEU A 18 -0.04 14.44 13.72
N VAL A 19 1.29 14.37 13.70
CA VAL A 19 2.14 14.51 12.49
C VAL A 19 2.53 13.14 11.92
N ALA A 20 1.79 12.08 12.25
CA ALA A 20 1.92 10.84 11.50
C ALA A 20 1.49 11.09 10.06
N ALA A 21 2.44 11.00 9.12
CA ALA A 21 2.14 11.10 7.70
C ALA A 21 1.08 10.03 7.35
N PRO A 22 0.07 10.35 6.54
CA PRO A 22 -0.90 9.35 6.11
C PRO A 22 -0.14 8.23 5.40
N ALA A 23 -0.46 6.97 5.74
CA ALA A 23 0.02 5.83 4.98
C ALA A 23 -0.53 5.95 3.56
N LEU A 24 0.33 6.32 2.61
CA LEU A 24 -0.03 6.35 1.20
C LEU A 24 0.16 4.96 0.62
N ALA A 25 -0.77 4.54 -0.24
CA ALA A 25 -0.59 3.34 -1.03
C ALA A 25 0.65 3.50 -1.92
N GLU A 26 1.53 2.51 -1.93
CA GLU A 26 2.66 2.50 -2.84
C GLU A 26 2.18 2.47 -4.29
N ASN A 27 2.70 3.37 -5.12
CA ASN A 27 2.38 3.42 -6.56
C ASN A 27 3.11 2.34 -7.38
N ALA A 28 3.67 1.33 -6.70
CA ALA A 28 4.43 0.25 -7.33
C ALA A 28 3.51 -0.77 -8.04
N GLY A 29 2.22 -0.81 -7.69
CA GLY A 29 1.28 -1.83 -8.19
C GLY A 29 1.44 -3.17 -7.47
N ILE A 30 0.83 -4.21 -8.01
CA ILE A 30 0.87 -5.57 -7.45
C ILE A 30 1.63 -6.54 -8.36
N ILE A 31 2.24 -7.55 -7.73
CA ILE A 31 2.82 -8.70 -8.43
C ILE A 31 1.93 -9.91 -8.16
N VAL A 32 1.46 -10.56 -9.22
CA VAL A 32 0.59 -11.74 -9.14
C VAL A 32 1.32 -12.94 -9.72
N TYR A 33 1.49 -13.98 -8.91
CA TYR A 33 1.99 -15.27 -9.35
C TYR A 33 0.80 -16.05 -9.91
N ASN A 34 0.81 -16.24 -11.23
CA ASN A 34 -0.32 -16.78 -11.96
C ASN A 34 -0.08 -18.25 -12.32
N ALA A 35 -0.93 -19.14 -11.81
CA ALA A 35 -0.97 -20.57 -12.19
C ALA A 35 -2.12 -20.90 -13.17
N GLN A 36 -2.85 -19.89 -13.66
CA GLN A 36 -3.94 -20.04 -14.62
C GLN A 36 -3.45 -19.89 -16.06
N HIS A 37 -4.29 -20.24 -17.05
CA HIS A 37 -4.06 -19.94 -18.46
C HIS A 37 -3.65 -18.47 -18.66
N GLU A 38 -2.48 -18.25 -19.26
CA GLU A 38 -1.90 -16.90 -19.36
C GLU A 38 -2.80 -15.91 -20.09
N SER A 39 -3.53 -16.36 -21.12
CA SER A 39 -4.43 -15.50 -21.89
C SER A 39 -5.54 -14.92 -21.01
N LEU A 40 -6.15 -15.76 -20.16
CA LEU A 40 -7.19 -15.34 -19.23
C LEU A 40 -6.65 -14.35 -18.20
N ALA A 41 -5.49 -14.67 -17.59
CA ALA A 41 -4.86 -13.81 -16.59
C ALA A 41 -4.48 -12.43 -17.17
N LYS A 42 -3.99 -12.39 -18.41
CA LYS A 42 -3.64 -11.14 -19.12
C LYS A 42 -4.88 -10.25 -19.33
N GLU A 43 -5.98 -10.82 -19.81
CA GLU A 43 -7.22 -10.05 -20.04
C GLU A 43 -7.77 -9.47 -18.74
N TRP A 44 -7.77 -10.24 -17.64
CA TRP A 44 -8.21 -9.75 -16.33
C TRP A 44 -7.28 -8.68 -15.77
N ALA A 45 -5.97 -8.88 -15.83
CA ALA A 45 -5.00 -7.90 -15.37
C ALA A 45 -5.14 -6.56 -16.13
N ALA A 46 -5.35 -6.63 -17.45
CA ALA A 46 -5.59 -5.45 -18.28
C ALA A 46 -6.89 -4.74 -17.91
N GLY A 47 -7.99 -5.49 -17.78
CA GLY A 47 -9.29 -4.94 -17.36
C GLY A 47 -9.23 -4.26 -16.00
N PHE A 48 -8.66 -4.94 -15.00
CA PHE A 48 -8.47 -4.41 -13.65
C PHE A 48 -7.60 -3.15 -13.63
N THR A 49 -6.48 -3.16 -14.36
CA THR A 49 -5.58 -2.00 -14.44
C THR A 49 -6.30 -0.80 -15.09
N LYS A 50 -7.11 -1.04 -16.12
CA LYS A 50 -7.87 0.00 -16.81
C LYS A 50 -8.92 0.64 -15.90
N GLU A 51 -9.62 -0.14 -15.08
CA GLU A 51 -10.69 0.36 -14.21
C GLU A 51 -10.16 1.05 -12.95
N THR A 52 -9.06 0.55 -12.38
CA THR A 52 -8.57 0.99 -11.07
C THR A 52 -7.35 1.91 -11.14
N GLY A 53 -6.61 1.88 -12.24
CA GLY A 53 -5.28 2.51 -12.36
C GLY A 53 -4.16 1.76 -11.62
N ILE A 54 -4.46 0.65 -10.95
CA ILE A 54 -3.47 -0.16 -10.22
C ILE A 54 -2.72 -1.03 -11.22
N LYS A 55 -1.39 -0.89 -11.29
CA LYS A 55 -0.54 -1.70 -12.16
C LYS A 55 -0.49 -3.14 -11.67
N VAL A 56 -0.55 -4.09 -12.61
CA VAL A 56 -0.42 -5.53 -12.33
C VAL A 56 0.76 -6.10 -13.11
N THR A 57 1.66 -6.78 -12.41
CA THR A 57 2.74 -7.57 -13.02
C THR A 57 2.44 -9.05 -12.83
N LEU A 58 2.24 -9.78 -13.92
CA LEU A 58 2.01 -11.23 -13.90
C LEU A 58 3.34 -12.00 -13.93
N ARG A 59 3.50 -12.96 -13.02
CA ARG A 59 4.58 -13.96 -13.01
C ARG A 59 3.95 -15.33 -13.22
N ASN A 60 4.01 -15.84 -14.44
CA ASN A 60 3.35 -17.11 -14.76
C ASN A 60 4.17 -18.30 -14.27
N GLY A 61 3.46 -19.30 -13.75
CA GLY A 61 3.98 -20.58 -13.28
C GLY A 61 2.90 -21.66 -13.39
N GLY A 62 3.09 -22.77 -12.68
CA GLY A 62 2.09 -23.83 -12.58
C GLY A 62 1.67 -24.06 -11.14
N ASP A 63 0.55 -24.75 -10.95
CA ASP A 63 0.03 -25.14 -9.63
C ASP A 63 0.84 -26.29 -8.99
N SER A 64 1.89 -26.74 -9.66
CA SER A 64 2.68 -27.95 -9.34
C SER A 64 4.05 -27.66 -8.73
N ASP A 65 4.21 -26.49 -8.11
CA ASP A 65 5.30 -26.23 -7.15
C ASP A 65 4.86 -26.65 -5.72
#